data_AF-A0A936YF75-F1
#
_entry.id   AF-A0A936YF75-F1
#
_cell.length_a   1.000
_cell.length_b   1.000
_cell.length_c   1.000
_cell.angle_alpha   90.00
_cell.angle_beta   90.00
_cell.angle_gamma   90.00
#
_symmetry.space_group_name_H-M   'P 1'
#
loop_
_entity.id
_entity.type
_entity.pdbx_description
1 polymer ?
#
loop_
_entity_poly.entity_id
_entity_poly.type
_entity_poly.pdbx_seq_one_letter_code
_entity_poly.pdbx_strand_id
1 'polypeptide(L)'
;MRTNNILTWLIEWYQFNCFSKSEETTRIFIDTVDNPGWFITINLLGTTLEGVNIDTERQDNSIEEDVLYYFKDGQLTPVPSLIETKQDWFFYGIKNNFYNASGDSLKLEFLLLSFCELFDRKNSNEKIEHMEPSQSLNWLMSWYASHCNGDWEHMYGVIISTLDNPGWRVKIELTDTKLENLSINRQTYETSETDWYTFIIKDQVFDATGDPTKLEILIESFRGIVDQQN
;
A
#
# COMPACT_ATOMS: atom_id res chain seq x y z
N MET A 1 14.81 -11.48 2.37
CA MET A 1 14.84 -10.86 1.03
C MET A 1 15.68 -9.61 1.17
N ARG A 2 16.70 -9.41 0.32
CA ARG A 2 17.63 -8.26 0.39
C ARG A 2 17.20 -7.20 -0.62
N THR A 3 16.04 -6.61 -0.40
CA THR A 3 15.56 -5.49 -1.20
C THR A 3 15.44 -4.30 -0.28
N ASN A 4 16.17 -3.23 -0.59
CA ASN A 4 16.14 -1.99 0.17
C ASN A 4 15.04 -1.06 -0.38
N ASN A 5 13.99 -1.55 -1.04
CA ASN A 5 12.90 -0.71 -1.54
C ASN A 5 11.56 -1.33 -1.13
N ILE A 6 10.71 -0.53 -0.49
CA ILE A 6 9.45 -1.00 0.10
C ILE A 6 8.51 -1.65 -0.93
N LEU A 7 8.43 -1.10 -2.14
CA LEU A 7 7.53 -1.59 -3.18
C LEU A 7 8.06 -2.89 -3.78
N THR A 8 9.37 -2.96 -4.03
CA THR A 8 10.02 -4.21 -4.47
C THR A 8 9.86 -5.31 -3.43
N TRP A 9 10.05 -4.99 -2.14
CA TRP A 9 9.86 -5.96 -1.06
C TRP A 9 8.42 -6.49 -1.04
N LEU A 10 7.42 -5.61 -1.18
CA LEU A 10 6.01 -6.01 -1.20
C LEU A 10 5.70 -6.94 -2.38
N ILE A 11 6.25 -6.63 -3.57
CA ILE A 11 6.14 -7.46 -4.78
C ILE A 11 6.73 -8.84 -4.52
N GLU A 12 7.97 -8.92 -4.03
CA GLU A 12 8.65 -10.18 -3.76
C GLU A 12 7.93 -11.00 -2.68
N TRP A 13 7.46 -10.34 -1.62
CA TRP A 13 6.68 -10.95 -0.57
C TRP A 13 5.37 -11.53 -1.11
N TYR A 14 4.64 -10.76 -1.92
CA TYR A 14 3.41 -11.25 -2.55
C TYR A 14 3.69 -12.46 -3.44
N GLN A 15 4.69 -12.39 -4.32
CA GLN A 15 5.07 -13.51 -5.17
C GLN A 15 5.42 -14.76 -4.35
N PHE A 16 6.19 -14.61 -3.29
CA PHE A 16 6.57 -15.75 -2.46
C PHE A 16 5.35 -16.45 -1.82
N ASN A 17 4.37 -15.68 -1.35
CA ASN A 17 3.24 -16.22 -0.60
C ASN A 17 2.05 -16.63 -1.50
N CYS A 18 1.83 -15.96 -2.64
CA CYS A 18 0.64 -16.19 -3.48
C CYS A 18 0.69 -17.48 -4.32
N PHE A 19 1.87 -17.99 -4.64
CA PHE A 19 2.03 -19.25 -5.40
C PHE A 19 2.10 -20.49 -4.51
N SER A 20 2.09 -20.34 -3.18
CA SER A 20 2.59 -21.40 -2.31
C SER A 20 1.58 -22.48 -1.92
N LYS A 21 0.26 -22.22 -1.80
CA LYS A 21 -0.72 -23.23 -1.30
C LYS A 21 -2.16 -22.99 -1.82
N SER A 22 -2.89 -24.08 -2.04
CA SER A 22 -4.23 -24.21 -2.63
C SER A 22 -5.30 -23.21 -2.14
N GLU A 23 -6.07 -22.69 -3.10
CA GLU A 23 -7.42 -22.06 -3.05
C GLU A 23 -7.71 -20.90 -2.07
N GLU A 24 -6.85 -20.62 -1.08
CA GLU A 24 -6.97 -19.45 -0.19
C GLU A 24 -5.67 -18.62 -0.26
N THR A 25 -5.50 -17.89 -1.36
CA THR A 25 -4.26 -17.17 -1.66
C THR A 25 -4.14 -15.87 -0.85
N THR A 26 -2.90 -15.49 -0.52
CA THR A 26 -2.56 -14.17 -0.02
C THR A 26 -3.12 -13.09 -0.95
N ARG A 27 -3.97 -12.22 -0.41
CA ARG A 27 -4.54 -11.05 -1.09
C ARG A 27 -4.09 -9.78 -0.41
N ILE A 28 -3.76 -8.79 -1.22
CA ILE A 28 -3.43 -7.44 -0.77
C ILE A 28 -4.48 -6.53 -1.37
N PHE A 29 -5.08 -5.71 -0.52
CA PHE A 29 -6.04 -4.69 -0.90
C PHE A 29 -5.64 -3.39 -0.21
N ILE A 30 -5.46 -2.34 -1.00
CA ILE A 30 -5.14 -1.00 -0.57
C ILE A 30 -6.19 -0.09 -1.20
N ASP A 31 -6.84 0.72 -0.38
CA ASP A 31 -7.91 1.62 -0.79
C ASP A 31 -7.76 2.97 -0.11
N THR A 32 -8.45 3.97 -0.64
CA THR A 32 -8.58 5.29 -0.04
C THR A 32 -9.90 5.40 0.73
N VAL A 33 -9.95 6.25 1.76
CA VAL A 33 -11.13 6.38 2.65
C VAL A 33 -11.58 7.83 2.83
N ASP A 34 -12.88 8.00 3.12
CA ASP A 34 -13.61 9.28 3.22
C ASP A 34 -12.96 10.36 4.12
N ASN A 35 -12.17 10.00 5.12
CA ASN A 35 -11.34 10.96 5.85
C ASN A 35 -9.91 10.82 5.32
N PRO A 36 -9.42 11.77 4.49
CA PRO A 36 -8.35 11.54 3.53
C PRO A 36 -7.25 10.64 4.04
N GLY A 37 -7.30 9.39 3.59
CA GLY A 37 -6.45 8.36 4.15
C GLY A 37 -6.34 7.14 3.27
N TRP A 38 -5.46 6.26 3.71
CA TRP A 38 -5.23 4.94 3.12
C TRP A 38 -5.72 3.87 4.09
N PHE A 39 -6.25 2.80 3.53
CA PHE A 39 -6.61 1.57 4.23
C PHE A 39 -5.92 0.39 3.56
N ILE A 40 -5.30 -0.48 4.35
CA ILE A 40 -4.66 -1.71 3.86
C ILE A 40 -5.31 -2.91 4.54
N THR A 41 -5.62 -3.93 3.75
CA THR A 41 -5.91 -5.28 4.22
C THR A 41 -5.01 -6.28 3.51
N ILE A 42 -4.31 -7.12 4.28
CA ILE A 42 -3.51 -8.23 3.73
C ILE A 42 -3.93 -9.53 4.40
N ASN A 43 -4.35 -10.51 3.59
CA ASN A 43 -4.63 -11.85 4.06
C ASN A 43 -3.31 -12.60 4.34
N LEU A 44 -3.13 -13.02 5.60
CA LEU A 44 -1.95 -13.68 6.12
C LEU A 44 -2.09 -15.20 6.21
N LEU A 45 -3.21 -15.79 5.78
CA LEU A 45 -3.36 -17.24 5.66
C LEU A 45 -2.22 -17.82 4.81
N GLY A 46 -1.64 -18.92 5.27
CA GLY A 46 -0.51 -19.59 4.61
C GLY A 46 0.85 -18.91 4.82
N THR A 47 0.90 -17.72 5.44
CA THR A 47 2.13 -16.97 5.70
C THR A 47 2.72 -17.32 7.08
N THR A 48 3.94 -16.86 7.37
CA THR A 48 4.56 -17.03 8.69
C THR A 48 3.87 -16.24 9.82
N LEU A 49 2.94 -15.33 9.49
CA LEU A 49 2.14 -14.56 10.44
C LEU A 49 0.71 -15.12 10.60
N GLU A 50 0.37 -16.26 9.99
CA GLU A 50 -0.90 -16.94 10.24
C GLU A 50 -1.09 -17.24 11.73
N GLY A 51 -2.30 -16.97 12.24
CA GLY A 51 -2.67 -17.15 13.65
C GLY A 51 -2.05 -16.14 14.63
N VAL A 52 -1.20 -15.22 14.17
CA VAL A 52 -0.68 -14.13 15.00
C VAL A 52 -1.80 -13.12 15.26
N ASN A 53 -1.87 -12.58 16.49
CA ASN A 53 -2.73 -11.44 16.81
C ASN A 53 -1.87 -10.32 17.39
N ILE A 54 -2.08 -9.10 16.88
CA ILE A 54 -1.42 -7.87 17.33
C ILE A 54 -2.50 -6.79 17.37
N ASP A 55 -2.86 -6.34 18.56
CA ASP A 55 -3.67 -5.15 18.74
C ASP A 55 -2.72 -3.98 19.05
N THR A 56 -2.69 -2.97 18.16
CA THR A 56 -2.04 -1.67 18.48
C THR A 56 -3.05 -0.64 18.98
N GLU A 57 -4.32 -1.04 19.18
CA GLU A 57 -5.33 -0.18 19.79
C GLU A 57 -5.04 0.02 21.31
N ARG A 58 -4.73 1.27 21.65
CA ARG A 58 -4.78 1.94 22.97
C ARG A 58 -5.15 1.06 24.17
N GLN A 59 -4.14 0.67 24.96
CA GLN A 59 -4.28 0.37 26.38
C GLN A 59 -3.22 1.12 27.20
N ASP A 60 -3.24 2.45 27.19
CA ASP A 60 -2.84 3.20 28.38
C ASP A 60 -3.32 4.66 28.31
N ASN A 61 -4.04 5.12 29.34
CA ASN A 61 -4.51 6.51 29.45
C ASN A 61 -3.42 7.44 30.05
N SER A 62 -2.19 6.96 30.26
CA SER A 62 -1.09 7.74 30.84
C SER A 62 0.01 8.12 29.85
N ILE A 63 -0.20 7.89 28.56
CA ILE A 63 0.80 8.11 27.52
C ILE A 63 0.39 9.37 26.74
N GLU A 64 1.30 10.35 26.62
CA GLU A 64 1.07 11.60 25.90
C GLU A 64 0.57 11.31 24.47
N GLU A 65 -0.51 11.99 24.05
CA GLU A 65 -1.41 11.67 22.92
C GLU A 65 -0.76 11.68 21.52
N ASP A 66 0.55 11.91 21.47
CA ASP A 66 1.27 12.52 20.37
C ASP A 66 2.54 11.73 20.00
N VAL A 67 2.91 10.71 20.78
CA VAL A 67 4.14 9.92 20.55
C VAL A 67 3.80 8.51 20.06
N LEU A 68 4.37 8.10 18.92
CA LEU A 68 4.27 6.72 18.41
C LEU A 68 5.08 5.76 19.30
N TYR A 69 4.64 4.51 19.48
CA TYR A 69 5.37 3.50 20.25
C TYR A 69 5.58 2.21 19.44
N TYR A 70 6.71 1.54 19.65
CA TYR A 70 6.99 0.19 19.17
C TYR A 70 7.38 -0.72 20.34
N PHE A 71 7.07 -2.02 20.26
CA PHE A 71 7.49 -2.97 21.28
C PHE A 71 8.97 -3.34 21.12
N LYS A 72 9.77 -3.07 22.15
CA LYS A 72 11.19 -3.43 22.27
C LYS A 72 11.42 -4.07 23.63
N ASP A 73 12.05 -5.24 23.66
CA ASP A 73 12.40 -5.94 24.91
C ASP A 73 11.21 -6.16 25.87
N GLY A 74 10.02 -6.41 25.30
CA GLY A 74 8.78 -6.60 26.06
C GLY A 74 8.17 -5.30 26.62
N GLN A 75 8.66 -4.13 26.20
CA GLN A 75 8.15 -2.82 26.63
C GLN A 75 7.81 -1.94 25.43
N LEU A 76 6.77 -1.10 25.58
CA LEU A 76 6.47 -0.03 24.63
C LEU A 76 7.58 1.02 24.69
N THR A 77 8.19 1.31 23.54
CA THR A 77 9.28 2.27 23.37
C THR A 77 8.83 3.37 22.41
N PRO A 78 8.98 4.66 22.75
CA PRO A 78 8.58 5.74 21.87
C PRO A 78 9.46 5.82 20.61
N VAL A 79 8.85 6.06 19.45
CA VAL A 79 9.52 6.38 18.20
C VAL A 79 10.02 7.82 18.31
N PRO A 80 11.34 8.07 18.18
CA PRO A 80 11.87 9.42 18.32
C PRO A 80 11.42 10.35 17.18
N SER A 81 10.71 11.42 17.57
CA SER A 81 10.44 12.68 16.86
C SER A 81 9.78 12.62 15.48
N LEU A 82 8.45 12.57 15.42
CA LEU A 82 7.66 13.06 14.28
C LEU A 82 6.30 13.55 14.78
N ILE A 83 6.17 14.86 14.99
CA ILE A 83 4.85 15.52 15.04
C ILE A 83 5.03 16.92 14.50
N GLU A 84 4.27 17.26 13.47
CA GLU A 84 3.60 18.57 13.40
C GLU A 84 2.44 18.49 12.40
N THR A 85 1.25 18.13 12.91
CA THR A 85 -0.09 18.72 12.64
C THR A 85 -1.20 17.71 12.96
N LYS A 86 -2.44 18.18 13.12
CA LYS A 86 -3.67 17.38 13.39
C LYS A 86 -3.97 16.24 12.39
N GLN A 87 -3.12 16.07 11.38
CA GLN A 87 -3.29 15.24 10.20
C GLN A 87 -2.09 14.29 10.01
N ASP A 88 -1.43 13.91 11.11
CA ASP A 88 -0.35 12.91 11.14
C ASP A 88 -0.78 11.73 12.02
N TRP A 89 -1.43 10.73 11.41
CA TRP A 89 -1.91 9.56 12.16
C TRP A 89 -1.84 8.29 11.33
N PHE A 90 -1.52 7.18 11.99
CA PHE A 90 -1.72 5.85 11.45
C PHE A 90 -1.89 4.81 12.57
N PHE A 91 -2.50 3.68 12.23
CA PHE A 91 -2.64 2.50 13.08
C PHE A 91 -2.57 1.23 12.25
N TYR A 92 -2.14 0.12 12.84
CA TYR A 92 -2.10 -1.18 12.17
C TYR A 92 -2.24 -2.33 13.16
N GLY A 93 -2.86 -3.44 12.79
CA GLY A 93 -2.99 -4.60 13.66
C GLY A 93 -3.11 -5.88 12.87
N ILE A 94 -2.91 -7.01 13.55
CA ILE A 94 -3.23 -8.32 13.00
C ILE A 94 -4.36 -8.92 13.80
N LYS A 95 -5.46 -9.26 13.12
CA LYS A 95 -6.60 -9.95 13.72
C LYS A 95 -7.24 -10.87 12.69
N ASN A 96 -7.64 -12.07 13.14
CA ASN A 96 -8.32 -13.06 12.29
C ASN A 96 -7.57 -13.37 10.98
N ASN A 97 -6.23 -13.46 11.03
CA ASN A 97 -5.35 -13.66 9.89
C ASN A 97 -5.28 -12.49 8.88
N PHE A 98 -5.74 -11.29 9.26
CA PHE A 98 -5.59 -10.11 8.42
C PHE A 98 -4.68 -9.10 9.10
N TYR A 99 -3.67 -8.64 8.38
CA TYR A 99 -3.06 -7.36 8.67
C TYR A 99 -4.00 -6.26 8.17
N ASN A 100 -4.40 -5.37 9.07
CA ASN A 100 -5.23 -4.23 8.77
C ASN A 100 -4.47 -2.97 9.18
N ALA A 101 -4.47 -1.96 8.34
CA ALA A 101 -3.84 -0.69 8.68
C ALA A 101 -4.58 0.47 8.07
N SER A 102 -4.48 1.63 8.72
CA SER A 102 -5.00 2.86 8.16
C SER A 102 -4.16 4.04 8.60
N GLY A 103 -4.11 5.06 7.77
CA GLY A 103 -3.41 6.30 8.08
C GLY A 103 -3.92 7.43 7.21
N ASP A 104 -3.46 8.65 7.48
CA ASP A 104 -3.77 9.81 6.66
C ASP A 104 -3.22 9.68 5.22
N SER A 105 -3.60 10.64 4.36
CA SER A 105 -3.30 10.65 2.93
C SER A 105 -1.82 10.52 2.54
N LEU A 106 -0.88 10.75 3.48
CA LEU A 106 0.57 10.65 3.27
C LEU A 106 1.19 9.44 3.98
N LYS A 107 0.39 8.50 4.52
CA LYS A 107 0.89 7.36 5.33
C LYS A 107 1.04 6.04 4.63
N LEU A 108 0.63 5.87 3.37
CA LEU A 108 0.68 4.56 2.71
C LEU A 108 2.06 3.88 2.82
N GLU A 109 3.15 4.63 2.66
CA GLU A 109 4.51 4.09 2.84
C GLU A 109 4.76 3.61 4.27
N PHE A 110 4.36 4.38 5.28
CA PHE A 110 4.48 3.99 6.70
C PHE A 110 3.65 2.75 7.03
N LEU A 111 2.43 2.64 6.49
CA LEU A 111 1.60 1.46 6.65
C LEU A 111 2.32 0.23 6.09
N LEU A 112 2.83 0.29 4.86
CA LEU A 112 3.58 -0.82 4.26
C LEU A 112 4.87 -1.14 5.02
N LEU A 113 5.62 -0.14 5.47
CA LEU A 113 6.81 -0.34 6.31
C LEU A 113 6.46 -1.08 7.60
N SER A 114 5.37 -0.68 8.27
CA SER A 114 4.94 -1.34 9.50
C SER A 114 4.60 -2.81 9.27
N PHE A 115 4.08 -3.17 8.07
CA PHE A 115 3.88 -4.56 7.69
C PHE A 115 5.20 -5.32 7.52
N CYS A 116 6.18 -4.73 6.83
CA CYS A 116 7.51 -5.33 6.65
C CYS A 116 8.19 -5.64 7.99
N GLU A 117 8.13 -4.71 8.94
CA GLU A 117 8.74 -4.85 10.26
C GLU A 117 8.20 -6.05 11.06
N LEU A 118 6.99 -6.53 10.77
CA LEU A 118 6.42 -7.69 11.46
C LEU A 118 7.16 -9.00 11.14
N PHE A 119 7.83 -9.08 9.99
CA PHE A 119 8.57 -10.28 9.57
C PHE A 119 10.00 -10.30 10.12
N ASP A 120 10.60 -9.15 10.38
CA ASP A 120 11.93 -9.04 11.01
C ASP A 120 11.94 -9.54 12.45
N ARG A 121 10.85 -9.28 13.19
CA ARG A 121 10.73 -9.65 14.61
C ARG A 121 10.82 -11.16 14.88
N LYS A 122 10.58 -12.03 13.88
CA LYS A 122 10.71 -13.49 14.01
C LYS A 122 12.09 -14.04 13.64
N ASN A 123 12.92 -13.28 12.92
CA ASN A 123 14.28 -13.67 12.54
C ASN A 123 15.28 -12.82 13.34
N SER A 124 15.55 -13.22 14.59
CA SER A 124 16.35 -12.48 15.57
C SER A 124 17.80 -12.13 15.20
N ASN A 125 18.25 -12.38 13.96
CA ASN A 125 19.63 -12.17 13.50
C ASN A 125 19.77 -11.31 12.24
N GLU A 126 18.69 -10.84 11.61
CA GLU A 126 18.76 -9.96 10.44
C GLU A 126 17.87 -8.74 10.67
N LYS A 127 18.48 -7.57 10.93
CA LYS A 127 17.79 -6.30 10.81
C LYS A 127 17.58 -6.04 9.32
N ILE A 128 16.39 -5.62 8.88
CA ILE A 128 16.27 -4.88 7.61
C ILE A 128 17.24 -3.70 7.71
N GLU A 129 18.32 -3.75 6.92
CA GLU A 129 19.10 -2.56 6.60
C GLU A 129 18.13 -1.57 5.94
N HIS A 130 18.18 -0.31 6.37
CA HIS A 130 17.29 0.79 5.98
C HIS A 130 16.47 0.53 4.69
N MET A 131 15.17 0.24 4.86
CA MET A 131 14.25 0.15 3.73
C MET A 131 14.10 1.54 3.12
N GLU A 132 14.48 1.70 1.85
CA GLU A 132 14.34 2.96 1.14
C GLU A 132 12.88 3.18 0.70
N PRO A 133 12.42 4.44 0.77
CA PRO A 133 11.16 4.88 0.19
C PRO A 133 11.01 4.52 -1.29
N SER A 134 9.78 4.28 -1.74
CA SER A 134 9.49 4.13 -3.18
C SER A 134 9.12 5.48 -3.78
N GLN A 135 9.86 5.93 -4.78
CA GLN A 135 9.56 7.20 -5.46
C GLN A 135 8.18 7.17 -6.12
N SER A 136 7.85 6.05 -6.77
CA SER A 136 6.56 5.79 -7.43
C SER A 136 5.41 5.84 -6.42
N LEU A 137 5.58 5.21 -5.26
CA LEU A 137 4.59 5.23 -4.18
C LEU A 137 4.42 6.63 -3.57
N ASN A 138 5.53 7.33 -3.31
CA ASN A 138 5.52 8.70 -2.81
C ASN A 138 4.84 9.68 -3.77
N TRP A 139 5.09 9.52 -5.07
CA TRP A 139 4.40 10.28 -6.09
C TRP A 139 2.89 10.01 -6.07
N LEU A 140 2.47 8.75 -5.98
CA LEU A 140 1.05 8.39 -5.94
C LEU A 140 0.35 8.95 -4.69
N MET A 141 0.98 8.84 -3.51
CA MET A 141 0.48 9.45 -2.28
C MET A 141 0.32 10.96 -2.41
N SER A 142 1.33 11.63 -2.97
CA SER A 142 1.32 13.08 -3.18
C SER A 142 0.24 13.50 -4.17
N TRP A 143 0.05 12.71 -5.24
CA TRP A 143 -1.01 12.93 -6.22
C TRP A 143 -2.39 12.80 -5.56
N TYR A 144 -2.65 11.71 -4.83
CA TYR A 144 -3.91 11.51 -4.10
C TYR A 144 -4.18 12.65 -3.09
N ALA A 145 -3.20 12.97 -2.24
CA ALA A 145 -3.32 14.04 -1.25
C ALA A 145 -3.60 15.40 -1.90
N SER A 146 -3.08 15.65 -3.11
CA SER A 146 -3.33 16.90 -3.83
C SER A 146 -4.75 17.04 -4.39
N HIS A 147 -5.49 15.94 -4.54
CA HIS A 147 -6.89 15.95 -4.96
C HIS A 147 -7.87 15.92 -3.80
N CYS A 148 -7.42 15.54 -2.60
CA CYS A 148 -8.22 15.61 -1.38
C CYS A 148 -8.54 17.07 -1.05
N ASN A 149 -9.80 17.45 -1.16
CA ASN A 149 -10.25 18.84 -1.10
C ASN A 149 -11.49 19.04 -0.20
N GLY A 150 -11.94 17.99 0.50
CA GLY A 150 -13.14 17.98 1.34
C GLY A 150 -14.35 17.35 0.67
N ASP A 151 -14.32 17.13 -0.65
CA ASP A 151 -15.42 16.52 -1.42
C ASP A 151 -14.94 15.29 -2.20
N TRP A 152 -13.77 15.37 -2.84
CA TRP A 152 -13.27 14.34 -3.76
C TRP A 152 -13.05 12.99 -3.06
N GLU A 153 -12.43 13.02 -1.89
CA GLU A 153 -12.12 11.83 -1.07
C GLU A 153 -13.36 11.05 -0.60
N HIS A 154 -14.54 11.67 -0.61
CA HIS A 154 -15.80 11.03 -0.20
C HIS A 154 -16.47 10.24 -1.33
N MET A 155 -16.02 10.43 -2.58
CA MET A 155 -16.65 9.86 -3.77
C MET A 155 -15.69 9.09 -4.67
N TYR A 156 -14.42 9.46 -4.64
CA TYR A 156 -13.39 9.03 -5.57
C TYR A 156 -12.11 8.64 -4.84
N GLY A 157 -11.24 7.91 -5.52
CA GLY A 157 -10.14 7.27 -4.83
C GLY A 157 -9.16 6.49 -5.69
N VAL A 158 -8.24 5.83 -4.99
CA VAL A 158 -7.21 4.96 -5.55
C VAL A 158 -7.34 3.58 -4.94
N ILE A 159 -7.48 2.56 -5.78
CA ILE A 159 -7.49 1.16 -5.38
C ILE A 159 -6.26 0.46 -5.96
N ILE A 160 -5.48 -0.20 -5.10
CA ILE A 160 -4.45 -1.16 -5.50
C ILE A 160 -4.83 -2.53 -4.94
N SER A 161 -4.93 -3.53 -5.79
CA SER A 161 -5.35 -4.87 -5.36
C SER A 161 -4.64 -5.98 -6.12
N THR A 162 -4.57 -7.16 -5.52
CA THR A 162 -4.06 -8.35 -6.21
C THR A 162 -5.16 -9.10 -6.97
N LEU A 163 -4.77 -9.72 -8.09
CA LEU A 163 -5.65 -10.47 -8.99
C LEU A 163 -5.72 -11.97 -8.64
N ASP A 164 -6.74 -12.66 -9.18
CA ASP A 164 -6.94 -14.11 -9.01
C ASP A 164 -5.86 -14.94 -9.71
N ASN A 165 -5.53 -14.55 -10.95
CA ASN A 165 -4.29 -14.96 -11.59
C ASN A 165 -3.22 -13.99 -11.11
N PRO A 166 -2.19 -14.46 -10.37
CA PRO A 166 -1.33 -13.57 -9.61
C PRO A 166 -0.88 -12.36 -10.42
N GLY A 167 -1.04 -11.20 -9.82
CA GLY A 167 -0.89 -9.94 -10.52
C GLY A 167 -1.45 -8.79 -9.71
N TRP A 168 -1.34 -7.60 -10.27
CA TRP A 168 -1.77 -6.36 -9.63
C TRP A 168 -2.79 -5.64 -10.49
N ARG A 169 -3.68 -4.91 -9.84
CA ARG A 169 -4.56 -3.92 -10.42
C ARG A 169 -4.37 -2.59 -9.72
N VAL A 170 -4.26 -1.51 -10.50
CA VAL A 170 -4.29 -0.13 -10.03
C VAL A 170 -5.47 0.54 -10.72
N LYS A 171 -6.44 1.01 -9.93
CA LYS A 171 -7.61 1.75 -10.40
C LYS A 171 -7.62 3.12 -9.76
N ILE A 172 -7.74 4.17 -10.57
CA ILE A 172 -7.73 5.57 -10.12
C ILE A 172 -8.91 6.28 -10.76
N GLU A 173 -9.79 6.82 -9.92
CA GLU A 173 -10.90 7.68 -10.37
C GLU A 173 -10.33 9.04 -10.81
N LEU A 174 -10.80 9.55 -11.95
CA LEU A 174 -10.33 10.79 -12.58
C LEU A 174 -11.40 11.86 -12.64
N THR A 175 -12.62 11.56 -12.19
CA THR A 175 -13.72 12.53 -12.09
C THR A 175 -13.28 13.74 -11.26
N ASP A 176 -13.66 14.93 -11.71
CA ASP A 176 -13.29 16.22 -11.10
C ASP A 176 -11.76 16.47 -11.03
N THR A 177 -10.96 15.72 -11.79
CA THR A 177 -9.52 16.00 -11.98
C THR A 177 -9.27 16.60 -13.36
N LYS A 178 -8.07 17.15 -13.59
CA LYS A 178 -7.64 17.62 -14.93
C LYS A 178 -7.71 16.54 -16.02
N LEU A 179 -7.75 15.26 -15.63
CA LEU A 179 -7.79 14.11 -16.54
C LEU A 179 -9.21 13.60 -16.80
N GLU A 180 -10.27 14.20 -16.25
CA GLU A 180 -11.65 13.69 -16.36
C GLU A 180 -12.07 13.42 -17.81
N ASN A 181 -11.68 14.31 -18.73
CA ASN A 181 -12.06 14.25 -20.14
C ASN A 181 -11.07 13.46 -21.01
N LEU A 182 -10.00 12.94 -20.41
CA LEU A 182 -9.02 12.13 -21.12
C LEU A 182 -9.58 10.73 -21.37
N SER A 183 -9.46 10.26 -22.61
CA SER A 183 -9.73 8.87 -22.95
C SER A 183 -8.53 8.28 -23.66
N ILE A 184 -8.10 7.12 -23.19
CA ILE A 184 -7.00 6.35 -23.79
C ILE A 184 -7.53 4.95 -24.08
N ASN A 185 -7.52 4.57 -25.36
CA ASN A 185 -7.80 3.19 -25.77
C ASN A 185 -6.81 2.24 -25.10
N ARG A 186 -7.25 1.00 -24.84
CA ARG A 186 -6.43 -0.04 -24.19
C ARG A 186 -5.03 -0.09 -24.79
N GLN A 187 -4.02 0.12 -23.94
CA GLN A 187 -2.62 -0.13 -24.24
C GLN A 187 -2.24 -1.48 -23.62
N THR A 188 -1.57 -2.34 -24.37
CA THR A 188 -1.14 -3.67 -23.92
C THR A 188 0.32 -3.87 -24.28
N TYR A 189 1.11 -4.27 -23.30
CA TYR A 189 2.52 -4.59 -23.43
C TYR A 189 2.72 -5.99 -22.89
N GLU A 190 3.10 -6.92 -23.76
CA GLU A 190 3.22 -8.34 -23.42
C GLU A 190 4.42 -8.92 -24.18
N THR A 191 5.40 -9.41 -23.44
CA THR A 191 6.55 -10.13 -24.01
C THR A 191 6.44 -11.64 -23.77
N SER A 192 5.68 -12.04 -22.73
CA SER A 192 5.36 -13.43 -22.38
C SER A 192 4.17 -13.49 -21.42
N GLU A 193 3.68 -14.71 -21.12
CA GLU A 193 2.60 -14.94 -20.15
C GLU A 193 2.92 -14.47 -18.72
N THR A 194 4.20 -14.26 -18.41
CA THR A 194 4.69 -13.80 -17.09
C THR A 194 5.36 -12.42 -17.15
N ASP A 195 5.25 -11.72 -18.27
CA ASP A 195 5.78 -10.37 -18.45
C ASP A 195 4.79 -9.57 -19.32
N TRP A 196 3.78 -9.03 -18.64
CA TRP A 196 2.70 -8.29 -19.28
C TRP A 196 2.08 -7.24 -18.36
N TYR A 197 1.66 -6.14 -18.97
CA TYR A 197 0.76 -5.17 -18.35
C TYR A 197 -0.13 -4.49 -19.39
N THR A 198 -1.26 -3.99 -18.93
CA THR A 198 -2.21 -3.25 -19.76
C THR A 198 -2.85 -2.13 -18.95
N PHE A 199 -3.18 -1.03 -19.60
CA PHE A 199 -3.97 0.03 -18.99
C PHE A 199 -4.96 0.61 -20.00
N ILE A 200 -6.01 1.23 -19.48
CA ILE A 200 -7.02 1.95 -20.25
C ILE A 200 -7.45 3.20 -19.45
N ILE A 201 -7.81 4.28 -20.15
CA ILE A 201 -8.59 5.36 -19.54
C ILE A 201 -9.95 5.41 -20.22
N LYS A 202 -10.98 5.05 -19.48
CA LYS A 202 -12.36 5.02 -19.96
C LYS A 202 -13.30 5.34 -18.80
N ASP A 203 -14.41 6.01 -19.11
CA ASP A 203 -15.47 6.31 -18.15
C ASP A 203 -14.93 7.05 -16.91
N GLN A 204 -13.98 7.97 -17.11
CA GLN A 204 -13.29 8.75 -16.07
C GLN A 204 -12.45 7.90 -15.09
N VAL A 205 -12.01 6.72 -15.51
CA VAL A 205 -11.20 5.82 -14.69
C VAL A 205 -9.93 5.44 -15.43
N PHE A 206 -8.78 5.60 -14.78
CA PHE A 206 -7.56 4.88 -15.16
C PHE A 206 -7.61 3.48 -14.53
N ASP A 207 -7.57 2.44 -15.36
CA ASP A 207 -7.63 1.04 -14.92
C ASP A 207 -6.46 0.28 -15.56
N ALA A 208 -5.56 -0.19 -14.72
CA ALA A 208 -4.34 -0.87 -15.13
C ALA A 208 -4.17 -2.20 -14.41
N THR A 209 -3.73 -3.22 -15.13
CA THR A 209 -3.47 -4.56 -14.61
C THR A 209 -2.17 -5.10 -15.17
N GLY A 210 -1.43 -5.89 -14.39
CA GLY A 210 -0.22 -6.54 -14.85
C GLY A 210 0.14 -7.76 -14.02
N ASP A 211 1.15 -8.50 -14.47
CA ASP A 211 1.70 -9.65 -13.76
C ASP A 211 2.27 -9.26 -12.38
N PRO A 212 2.65 -10.24 -11.52
CA PRO A 212 3.06 -9.98 -10.14
C PRO A 212 4.21 -8.98 -9.97
N THR A 213 5.02 -8.76 -11.01
CA THR A 213 6.17 -7.84 -10.98
C THR A 213 5.82 -6.40 -11.35
N LYS A 214 4.59 -6.13 -11.82
CA LYS A 214 4.27 -4.88 -12.52
C LYS A 214 3.70 -3.76 -11.68
N LEU A 215 3.46 -3.95 -10.38
CA LEU A 215 2.83 -2.92 -9.54
C LEU A 215 3.48 -1.53 -9.72
N GLU A 216 4.81 -1.45 -9.68
CA GLU A 216 5.53 -0.19 -9.89
C GLU A 216 5.31 0.38 -11.30
N ILE A 217 5.35 -0.46 -12.33
CA ILE A 217 5.10 -0.06 -13.74
C ILE A 217 3.68 0.47 -13.91
N LEU A 218 2.68 -0.11 -13.24
CA LEU A 218 1.29 0.36 -13.31
C LEU A 218 1.16 1.79 -12.73
N ILE A 219 1.82 2.05 -11.60
CA ILE A 219 1.85 3.38 -10.97
C ILE A 219 2.59 4.39 -11.87
N GLU A 220 3.77 4.02 -12.38
CA GLU A 220 4.57 4.87 -13.25
C GLU A 220 3.90 5.13 -14.61
N SER A 221 3.09 4.19 -15.12
CA SER A 221 2.27 4.41 -16.32
C SER A 221 1.26 5.53 -16.11
N PHE A 222 0.60 5.56 -14.95
CA PHE A 222 -0.32 6.65 -14.62
C PHE A 222 0.43 7.98 -14.47
N ARG A 223 1.56 7.99 -13.76
CA ARG A 223 2.43 9.16 -13.62
C ARG A 223 2.84 9.73 -14.97
N GLY A 224 3.32 8.89 -15.88
CA GLY A 224 3.72 9.32 -17.22
C GLY A 224 2.58 9.97 -18.01
N ILE A 225 1.32 9.57 -17.77
CA ILE A 225 0.15 10.21 -18.37
C ILE A 225 -0.09 11.60 -17.74
N VAL A 226 -0.05 11.70 -16.42
CA VAL A 226 -0.21 12.98 -15.69
C VAL A 226 0.85 13.99 -16.14
N ASP A 227 2.11 13.57 -16.22
CA ASP A 227 3.23 14.43 -16.58
C ASP A 227 3.15 14.96 -18.02
N GLN A 228 2.47 14.26 -18.92
CA GLN A 228 2.25 14.72 -20.30
C GLN A 228 1.15 15.78 -20.43
N GLN A 229 0.32 15.98 -19.39
CA GLN A 229 -0.76 16.97 -19.38
C GLN A 229 -0.40 18.27 -18.64
N ASN A 230 0.79 18.34 -18.03
CA ASN A 230 1.32 19.52 -17.33
C ASN A 230 2.24 20.35 -18.23
#